data_AF-A0A1W1EEW9-F1
#
_entry.id   AF-A0A1W1EEW9-F1
#
_cell.length_a   1.000
_cell.length_b   1.000
_cell.length_c   1.000
_cell.angle_alpha   90.00
_cell.angle_beta   90.00
_cell.angle_gamma   90.00
#
_symmetry.space_group_name_H-M   'P 1'
#
loop_
_entity.id
_entity.type
_entity.pdbx_description
1 polymer ?
#
loop_
_entity_poly.entity_id
_entity_poly.type
_entity_poly.pdbx_seq_one_letter_code
_entity_poly.pdbx_strand_id
1 'polypeptide(L)'
;MIFLIIFIFLLPIIYNFIPISKNASSVFYINSSNIDNITNTLEKSGYTVTFIDKYMLKIIDLPKKGWYSLDKNEYGRLIFFANMTNKKSSNTMNIVIYPGETSEKIIKRLANDMKLDEKKLRVEYDKLSNFGEADIFARRYTIARDADEASTIQYIFSVSNSMLEKWKAKNLKKDIDNTRIKKLFIIASIIQKESNSKKEMPIISSVIYNRLKKNMKLQMDATLNYGKYSNVIVTPKRIREDKSKYNTYKHKGLPPAPLGSVTKKALDAARYPASTKYLFFMLKPDGSHVFSDTYKKHLENIKLFRLYQQKKKKEKEEQKRLKKEIKKSKEAEKKLEKKKEDQNFEMLKKLKDINESNESNKSNTKSTNQKKI
;
A
#
# COMPACT_ATOMS: atom_id res chain seq x y z
N MET A 1 42.66 51.75 13.33
CA MET A 1 42.95 50.57 12.50
C MET A 1 43.04 49.28 13.32
N ILE A 2 43.84 49.23 14.40
CA ILE A 2 44.00 48.04 15.26
C ILE A 2 42.65 47.54 15.85
N PHE A 3 41.82 48.43 16.39
CA PHE A 3 40.49 48.05 16.91
C PHE A 3 39.54 47.48 15.86
N LEU A 4 39.61 47.96 14.61
CA LEU A 4 38.80 47.46 13.50
C LEU A 4 39.21 46.02 13.13
N ILE A 5 40.52 45.75 13.12
CA ILE A 5 41.08 44.44 12.85
C ILE A 5 40.68 43.46 13.97
N ILE A 6 40.86 43.85 15.24
CA ILE A 6 40.45 43.04 16.40
C ILE A 6 38.96 42.71 16.37
N PHE A 7 38.11 43.69 16.03
CA PHE A 7 36.67 43.48 15.92
C PHE A 7 36.32 42.43 14.85
N ILE A 8 36.97 42.48 13.68
CA ILE A 8 36.79 41.49 12.61
C ILE A 8 37.17 40.08 13.07
N PHE A 9 38.26 39.92 13.84
CA PHE A 9 38.68 38.62 14.37
C PHE A 9 37.77 38.08 15.49
N LEU A 10 37.02 38.95 16.19
CA LEU A 10 36.06 38.53 17.22
C LEU A 10 34.70 38.08 16.64
N LEU A 11 34.35 38.47 15.41
CA LEU A 11 33.06 38.14 14.79
C LEU A 11 32.76 36.63 14.72
N PRO A 12 33.69 35.74 14.29
CA PRO A 12 33.45 34.30 14.28
C PRO A 12 33.24 33.70 15.68
N ILE A 13 33.94 34.25 16.67
CA ILE A 13 33.82 33.84 18.08
C ILE A 13 32.43 34.20 18.60
N ILE A 14 32.01 35.45 18.40
CA ILE A 14 30.68 35.94 18.78
C ILE A 14 29.58 35.13 18.07
N TYR A 15 29.73 34.87 16.77
CA TYR A 15 28.79 34.06 16.00
C TYR A 15 28.62 32.65 16.58
N ASN A 16 29.71 32.03 17.06
CA ASN A 16 29.67 30.70 17.65
C ASN A 16 28.85 30.62 18.95
N PHE A 17 28.71 31.72 19.68
CA PHE A 17 27.90 31.81 20.91
C PHE A 17 26.41 32.05 20.66
N ILE A 18 25.98 32.33 19.43
CA ILE A 18 24.56 32.47 19.11
C ILE A 18 23.88 31.09 19.23
N PRO A 19 22.88 30.93 20.12
CA PRO A 19 22.31 29.63 20.43
C PRO A 19 21.68 28.99 19.21
N ILE A 20 21.88 27.68 19.09
CA ILE A 20 21.20 26.80 18.14
C ILE A 20 20.10 26.10 18.95
N SER A 21 18.86 26.20 18.49
CA SER A 21 17.65 25.79 19.23
C SER A 21 17.80 24.50 20.04
N LYS A 22 17.35 24.53 21.31
CA LYS A 22 17.41 23.39 22.25
C LYS A 22 16.34 22.32 22.01
N ASN A 23 15.22 22.69 21.40
CA ASN A 23 14.05 21.81 21.23
C ASN A 23 13.87 21.35 19.77
N ALA A 24 14.89 21.51 18.93
CA ALA A 24 14.86 21.09 17.54
C ALA A 24 14.97 19.56 17.38
N SER A 25 14.49 19.06 16.25
CA SER A 25 14.67 17.67 15.83
C SER A 25 16.15 17.41 15.49
N SER A 26 16.73 16.34 16.05
CA SER A 26 18.11 15.94 15.76
C SER A 26 18.26 15.36 14.35
N VAL A 27 17.17 14.85 13.77
CA VAL A 27 17.14 14.21 12.46
C VAL A 27 16.23 15.01 11.55
N PHE A 28 16.68 15.35 10.34
CA PHE A 28 15.84 16.06 9.36
C PHE A 28 16.30 15.80 7.92
N TYR A 29 15.48 16.19 6.96
CA TYR A 29 15.73 15.95 5.54
C TYR A 29 15.91 17.23 4.74
N ILE A 30 17.05 17.38 4.07
CA ILE A 30 17.31 18.47 3.14
C ILE A 30 16.93 18.04 1.73
N ASN A 31 16.04 18.81 1.08
CA ASN A 31 15.48 18.46 -0.22
C ASN A 31 16.36 18.92 -1.40
N SER A 32 17.13 19.99 -1.22
CA SER A 32 18.05 20.53 -2.23
C SER A 32 19.19 21.34 -1.60
N SER A 33 20.35 21.39 -2.26
CA SER A 33 21.50 22.24 -1.93
C SER A 33 21.27 23.72 -2.28
N ASN A 34 20.13 24.29 -1.88
CA ASN A 34 19.80 25.69 -2.06
C ASN A 34 19.63 26.33 -0.68
N ILE A 35 20.23 27.51 -0.48
CA ILE A 35 20.28 28.18 0.84
C ILE A 35 18.88 28.40 1.41
N ASP A 36 17.92 28.85 0.60
CA ASP A 36 16.56 29.07 1.07
C ASP A 36 15.88 27.73 1.42
N ASN A 37 16.15 26.66 0.68
CA ASN A 37 15.63 25.34 1.05
C ASN A 37 16.23 24.84 2.38
N ILE A 38 17.53 25.00 2.57
CA ILE A 38 18.26 24.56 3.77
C ILE A 38 17.75 25.34 4.98
N THR A 39 17.72 26.67 4.90
CA THR A 39 17.25 27.54 5.98
C THR A 39 15.79 27.28 6.34
N ASN A 40 14.89 27.18 5.35
CA ASN A 40 13.49 26.82 5.60
C ASN A 40 13.33 25.42 6.23
N THR A 41 14.20 24.46 5.88
CA THR A 41 14.18 23.11 6.49
C THR A 41 14.59 23.20 7.96
N LEU A 42 15.67 23.93 8.27
CA LEU A 42 16.14 24.14 9.63
C LEU A 42 15.08 24.81 10.50
N GLU A 43 14.45 25.88 10.02
CA GLU A 43 13.36 26.55 10.74
C GLU A 43 12.19 25.61 11.04
N LYS A 44 11.78 24.79 10.05
CA LYS A 44 10.71 23.80 10.23
C LYS A 44 11.07 22.66 11.17
N SER A 45 12.36 22.32 11.27
CA SER A 45 12.89 21.37 12.24
C SER A 45 13.12 22.01 13.62
N GLY A 46 12.75 23.29 13.78
CA GLY A 46 12.77 24.01 15.05
C GLY A 46 14.07 24.76 15.33
N TYR A 47 15.00 24.85 14.38
CA TYR A 47 16.24 25.61 14.52
C TYR A 47 16.04 27.10 14.28
N THR A 48 16.70 27.93 15.08
CA THR A 48 16.77 29.38 14.86
C THR A 48 17.77 29.66 13.76
N VAL A 49 17.33 30.22 12.63
CA VAL A 49 18.19 30.63 11.51
C VAL A 49 18.32 32.15 11.48
N THR A 50 19.54 32.66 11.27
CA THR A 50 19.84 34.08 11.16
C THR A 50 20.34 34.46 9.76
N PHE A 51 20.39 35.75 9.45
CA PHE A 51 20.98 36.23 8.19
C PHE A 51 22.47 35.88 8.07
N ILE A 52 23.19 35.77 9.19
CA ILE A 52 24.61 35.40 9.22
C ILE A 52 24.78 33.96 8.74
N ASP A 53 23.86 33.05 9.07
CA ASP A 53 23.90 31.66 8.64
C ASP A 53 23.85 31.53 7.12
N LYS A 54 23.02 32.35 6.46
CA LYS A 54 22.92 32.38 5.00
C LYS A 54 24.27 32.75 4.36
N TYR A 55 25.02 33.63 5.01
CA TYR A 55 26.36 34.00 4.57
C TYR A 55 27.37 32.89 4.87
N MET A 56 27.33 32.31 6.07
CA MET A 56 28.22 31.20 6.46
C MET A 56 28.05 29.95 5.58
N LEU A 57 26.82 29.62 5.21
CA LEU A 57 26.51 28.52 4.29
C LEU A 57 27.10 28.73 2.87
N LYS A 58 27.35 29.99 2.45
CA LYS A 58 28.05 30.27 1.19
C LYS A 58 29.56 30.04 1.29
N ILE A 59 30.12 30.12 2.50
CA ILE A 59 31.56 30.00 2.75
C ILE A 59 31.97 28.54 3.04
N ILE A 60 31.20 27.82 3.85
CA ILE A 60 31.57 26.49 4.39
C ILE A 60 31.30 25.34 3.40
N ASP A 61 30.39 25.54 2.45
CA ASP A 61 29.75 24.55 1.54
C ASP A 61 28.30 24.24 1.91
N LEU A 62 27.49 23.94 0.89
CA LEU A 62 26.07 23.70 1.05
C LEU A 62 25.78 22.21 1.26
N PRO A 63 25.08 21.83 2.34
CA PRO A 63 24.71 20.45 2.57
C PRO A 63 23.93 19.89 1.38
N LYS A 64 24.35 18.70 0.94
CA LYS A 64 23.72 18.01 -0.19
C LYS A 64 22.34 17.47 0.19
N LYS A 65 21.50 17.18 -0.80
CA LYS A 65 20.23 16.48 -0.57
C LYS A 65 20.46 15.18 0.22
N GLY A 66 19.65 14.94 1.26
CA GLY A 66 19.75 13.76 2.11
C GLY A 66 19.20 13.94 3.52
N TRP A 67 19.23 12.83 4.26
CA TRP A 67 18.96 12.82 5.70
C TRP A 67 20.21 13.22 6.47
N TYR A 68 20.02 14.03 7.50
CA TYR A 68 21.07 14.47 8.43
C TYR A 68 20.67 14.08 9.84
N SER A 69 21.64 13.66 10.63
CA SER A 69 21.49 13.38 12.06
C SER A 69 22.57 14.18 12.78
N LEU A 70 22.14 15.18 13.55
CA LEU A 70 23.00 16.10 14.29
C LEU A 70 22.83 15.85 15.79
N ASP A 71 23.95 15.79 16.50
CA ASP A 71 23.94 15.69 17.95
C ASP A 71 23.53 17.04 18.54
N LYS A 72 22.56 17.01 19.47
CA LYS A 72 22.07 18.20 20.16
C LYS A 72 23.10 18.81 21.11
N ASN A 73 24.14 18.05 21.45
CA ASN A 73 25.21 18.46 22.36
C ASN A 73 26.44 19.03 21.63
N GLU A 74 26.42 19.14 20.30
CA GLU A 74 27.52 19.75 19.55
C GLU A 74 27.49 21.28 19.70
N TYR A 75 28.41 21.79 20.51
CA TYR A 75 28.49 23.20 20.87
C TYR A 75 29.03 24.04 19.70
N GLY A 76 28.28 25.10 19.35
CA GLY A 76 28.78 26.17 18.51
C GLY A 76 28.21 26.19 17.10
N ARG A 77 27.78 27.39 16.69
CA ARG A 77 27.12 27.63 15.39
C ARG A 77 27.98 27.29 14.19
N LEU A 78 29.30 27.48 14.28
CA LEU A 78 30.22 27.12 13.21
C LEU A 78 30.30 25.60 13.03
N ILE A 79 30.48 24.87 14.13
CA ILE A 79 30.62 23.41 14.12
C ILE A 79 29.33 22.77 13.62
N PHE A 80 28.17 23.29 14.01
CA PHE A 80 26.87 22.84 13.51
C PHE A 80 26.77 22.88 11.98
N PHE A 81 27.05 24.04 11.36
CA PHE A 81 26.97 24.18 9.91
C PHE A 81 28.07 23.40 9.17
N ALA A 82 29.26 23.27 9.75
CA ALA A 82 30.32 22.41 9.21
C ALA A 82 29.96 20.91 9.28
N ASN A 83 29.27 20.47 10.33
CA ASN A 83 28.83 19.08 10.46
C ASN A 83 27.66 18.76 9.53
N MET A 84 26.84 19.74 9.17
CA MET A 84 25.78 19.57 8.17
C MET A 84 26.32 19.20 6.78
N THR A 85 27.56 19.51 6.41
CA THR A 85 28.10 19.09 5.10
C THR A 85 28.63 17.66 5.12
N ASN A 86 29.04 17.17 6.30
CA ASN A 86 29.80 15.92 6.45
C ASN A 86 29.02 14.77 7.13
N LYS A 87 28.00 15.04 7.95
CA LYS A 87 27.27 14.03 8.74
C LYS A 87 25.91 13.64 8.15
N LYS A 88 25.91 13.06 6.94
CA LYS A 88 24.70 12.44 6.39
C LYS A 88 24.34 11.20 7.19
N SER A 89 23.07 11.06 7.56
CA SER A 89 22.55 9.81 8.13
C SER A 89 22.54 8.72 7.04
N SER A 90 23.26 7.63 7.30
CA SER A 90 23.33 6.47 6.41
C SER A 90 22.28 5.40 6.74
N ASN A 91 21.70 5.46 7.94
CA ASN A 91 20.74 4.46 8.41
C ASN A 91 19.31 4.80 7.98
N THR A 92 18.92 4.36 6.78
CA THR A 92 17.58 4.59 6.23
C THR A 92 16.78 3.31 6.06
N MET A 93 15.46 3.44 5.98
CA MET A 93 14.52 2.38 5.65
C MET A 93 13.53 2.81 4.57
N ASN A 94 12.98 1.84 3.85
CA ASN A 94 11.98 2.09 2.82
C ASN A 94 10.57 1.84 3.36
N ILE A 95 9.75 2.89 3.40
CA ILE A 95 8.32 2.79 3.68
C ILE A 95 7.55 2.90 2.37
N VAL A 96 6.67 1.93 2.10
CA VAL A 96 5.77 1.98 0.93
C VAL A 96 4.41 2.46 1.40
N ILE A 97 3.89 3.53 0.82
CA ILE A 97 2.49 3.94 0.97
C ILE A 97 1.71 3.35 -0.20
N TYR A 98 0.70 2.56 0.13
CA TYR A 98 -0.02 1.77 -0.87
C TYR A 98 -1.11 2.60 -1.57
N PRO A 99 -1.40 2.32 -2.85
CA PRO A 99 -2.50 2.97 -3.56
C PRO A 99 -3.84 2.72 -2.85
N GLY A 100 -4.59 3.78 -2.59
CA GLY A 100 -5.89 3.75 -1.91
C GLY A 100 -5.82 3.68 -0.37
N GLU A 101 -4.62 3.72 0.22
CA GLU A 101 -4.42 3.73 1.68
C GLU A 101 -4.89 5.07 2.28
N THR A 102 -5.72 5.02 3.33
CA THR A 102 -6.22 6.22 4.02
C THR A 102 -5.17 6.79 4.96
N SER A 103 -5.28 8.07 5.31
CA SER A 103 -4.37 8.73 6.26
C SER A 103 -4.30 7.98 7.60
N GLU A 104 -5.43 7.49 8.09
CA GLU A 104 -5.53 6.64 9.29
C GLU A 104 -4.67 5.38 9.19
N LYS A 105 -4.73 4.66 8.07
CA LYS A 105 -3.93 3.44 7.85
C LYS A 105 -2.44 3.75 7.73
N ILE A 106 -2.10 4.83 7.02
CA ILE A 106 -0.71 5.30 6.89
C ILE A 106 -0.13 5.61 8.26
N ILE A 107 -0.82 6.41 9.06
CA ILE A 107 -0.37 6.84 10.38
C ILE A 107 -0.18 5.64 11.31
N LYS A 108 -1.18 4.76 11.39
CA LYS A 108 -1.10 3.55 12.23
C LYS A 108 0.06 2.63 11.84
N ARG A 109 0.29 2.47 10.53
CA ARG A 109 1.39 1.63 10.04
C ARG A 109 2.75 2.28 10.26
N LEU A 110 2.88 3.59 10.02
CA LEU A 110 4.10 4.34 10.35
C LEU A 110 4.44 4.23 11.85
N ALA A 111 3.45 4.41 12.72
CA ALA A 111 3.62 4.26 14.18
C ALA A 111 4.20 2.88 14.53
N ASN A 112 3.63 1.81 13.96
CA ASN A 112 4.10 0.45 14.21
C ASN A 112 5.48 0.13 13.59
N ASP A 113 5.69 0.51 12.33
CA ASP A 113 6.88 0.16 11.55
C ASP A 113 8.11 0.94 12.03
N MET A 114 7.92 2.18 12.48
CA MET A 114 9.00 3.07 12.94
C MET A 114 9.09 3.20 14.47
N LYS A 115 8.17 2.58 15.23
CA LYS A 115 8.08 2.70 16.70
C LYS A 115 7.86 4.14 17.17
N LEU A 116 6.98 4.85 16.46
CA LEU A 116 6.61 6.24 16.70
C LEU A 116 5.24 6.35 17.40
N ASP A 117 4.97 7.49 18.03
CA ASP A 117 3.67 7.74 18.65
C ASP A 117 2.60 8.09 17.59
N GLU A 118 1.52 7.31 17.56
CA GLU A 118 0.43 7.46 16.58
C GLU A 118 -0.27 8.81 16.69
N LYS A 119 -0.45 9.34 17.92
CA LYS A 119 -1.15 10.61 18.15
C LYS A 119 -0.28 11.79 17.70
N LYS A 120 1.02 11.76 18.00
CA LYS A 120 1.97 12.78 17.50
C LYS A 120 2.03 12.77 15.97
N LEU A 121 2.10 11.59 15.35
CA LEU A 121 2.04 11.48 13.88
C LEU A 121 0.75 12.08 13.30
N ARG A 122 -0.40 11.85 13.95
CA ARG A 122 -1.67 12.46 13.55
C ARG A 122 -1.62 13.99 13.65
N VAL A 123 -1.11 14.53 14.75
CA VAL A 123 -0.96 15.98 14.95
C VAL A 123 -0.08 16.59 13.85
N GLU A 124 1.06 15.97 13.53
CA GLU A 124 1.96 16.44 12.47
C GLU A 124 1.33 16.33 11.07
N TYR A 125 0.56 15.26 10.80
CA TYR A 125 -0.20 15.13 9.55
C TYR A 125 -1.22 16.26 9.40
N ASP A 126 -2.03 16.50 10.44
CA ASP A 126 -3.13 17.46 10.38
C ASP A 126 -2.61 18.90 10.22
N LYS A 127 -1.43 19.23 10.74
CA LYS A 127 -0.74 20.52 10.52
C LYS A 127 -0.41 20.77 9.04
N LEU A 128 -0.12 19.73 8.27
CA LEU A 128 0.37 19.83 6.89
C LEU A 128 -0.68 19.50 5.82
N SER A 129 -1.79 18.87 6.22
CA SER A 129 -2.82 18.40 5.30
C SER A 129 -3.62 19.56 4.69
N ASN A 130 -3.78 19.57 3.36
CA ASN A 130 -4.62 20.54 2.65
C ASN A 130 -6.02 19.99 2.40
N PHE A 131 -6.15 18.67 2.20
CA PHE A 131 -7.40 18.04 1.79
C PHE A 131 -8.06 17.19 2.87
N GLY A 132 -7.36 16.92 3.97
CA GLY A 132 -7.71 15.97 5.03
C GLY A 132 -7.43 14.50 4.67
N GLU A 133 -7.21 14.22 3.38
CA GLU A 133 -6.96 12.88 2.85
C GLU A 133 -6.31 12.98 1.46
N ALA A 134 -5.50 11.98 1.10
CA ALA A 134 -4.80 11.87 -0.18
C ALA A 134 -3.74 12.95 -0.47
N ASP A 135 -3.38 13.79 0.51
CA ASP A 135 -2.24 14.72 0.43
C ASP A 135 -0.90 13.98 0.20
N ILE A 136 -0.83 12.72 0.63
CA ILE A 136 0.34 11.87 0.46
C ILE A 136 0.18 10.99 -0.78
N PHE A 137 1.17 10.96 -1.67
CA PHE A 137 1.15 10.09 -2.83
C PHE A 137 1.49 8.63 -2.47
N ALA A 138 0.84 7.69 -3.14
CA ALA A 138 1.18 6.27 -3.05
C ALA A 138 2.50 5.98 -3.79
N ARG A 139 3.55 5.67 -3.04
CA ARG A 139 4.89 5.34 -3.54
C ARG A 139 5.79 4.80 -2.41
N ARG A 140 7.03 4.48 -2.76
CA ARG A 140 8.12 4.26 -1.81
C ARG A 140 8.73 5.59 -1.36
N TYR A 141 8.96 5.72 -0.06
CA TYR A 141 9.66 6.79 0.65
C TYR A 141 10.86 6.19 1.38
N THR A 142 12.00 6.87 1.32
CA THR A 142 13.22 6.45 2.02
C THR A 142 13.44 7.39 3.21
N ILE A 143 13.29 6.87 4.42
CA ILE A 143 13.22 7.63 5.67
C ILE A 143 14.37 7.22 6.58
N ALA A 144 14.98 8.15 7.31
CA ALA A 144 15.96 7.81 8.35
C ALA A 144 15.29 6.99 9.46
N ARG A 145 15.98 5.98 10.00
CA ARG A 145 15.38 5.07 10.99
C ARG A 145 15.11 5.75 12.33
N ASP A 146 15.92 6.74 12.66
CA ASP A 146 15.90 7.56 13.86
C ASP A 146 15.07 8.84 13.69
N ALA A 147 14.38 9.02 12.55
CA ALA A 147 13.50 10.16 12.34
C ALA A 147 12.32 10.13 13.33
N ASP A 148 12.08 11.26 13.98
CA ASP A 148 10.92 11.47 14.85
C ASP A 148 9.62 11.68 14.03
N GLU A 149 8.49 11.86 14.72
CA GLU A 149 7.18 12.01 14.09
C GLU A 149 7.12 13.22 13.16
N ALA A 150 7.64 14.35 13.62
CA ALA A 150 7.66 15.60 12.87
C ALA A 150 8.47 15.44 11.58
N SER A 151 9.69 14.94 11.68
CA SER A 151 10.61 14.79 10.55
C SER A 151 10.12 13.74 9.55
N THR A 152 9.50 12.67 10.05
CA THR A 152 8.86 11.63 9.23
C THR A 152 7.73 12.21 8.37
N ILE A 153 6.76 12.89 8.99
CA ILE A 153 5.62 13.48 8.28
C ILE A 153 6.07 14.63 7.37
N GLN A 154 6.91 15.54 7.86
CA GLN A 154 7.45 16.65 7.06
C GLN A 154 8.16 16.15 5.81
N TYR A 155 8.98 15.10 5.92
CA TYR A 155 9.62 14.50 4.75
C TYR A 155 8.60 13.93 3.75
N ILE A 156 7.66 13.11 4.20
CA ILE A 156 6.67 12.47 3.31
C ILE A 156 5.82 13.53 2.57
N PHE A 157 5.40 14.58 3.28
CA PHE A 157 4.70 15.72 2.68
C PHE A 157 5.60 16.51 1.73
N SER A 158 6.87 16.76 2.08
CA SER A 158 7.80 17.49 1.21
C SER A 158 7.98 16.79 -0.15
N VAL A 159 8.09 15.46 -0.14
CA VAL A 159 8.20 14.64 -1.35
C VAL A 159 6.90 14.67 -2.14
N SER A 160 5.75 14.50 -1.47
CA SER A 160 4.43 14.53 -2.11
C SER A 160 4.10 15.89 -2.72
N ASN A 161 4.39 16.98 -2.01
CA ASN A 161 4.22 18.35 -2.49
C ASN A 161 5.14 18.65 -3.67
N SER A 162 6.42 18.27 -3.59
CA SER A 162 7.34 18.43 -4.73
C SER A 162 6.86 17.67 -5.98
N MET A 163 6.28 16.49 -5.80
CA MET A 163 5.64 15.75 -6.90
C MET A 163 4.42 16.47 -7.46
N LEU A 164 3.57 17.00 -6.58
CA LEU A 164 2.38 17.76 -6.98
C LEU A 164 2.79 19.02 -7.74
N GLU A 165 3.75 19.80 -7.26
CA GLU A 165 4.20 21.03 -7.92
C GLU A 165 4.81 20.75 -9.30
N LYS A 166 5.66 19.72 -9.42
CA LYS A 166 6.16 19.29 -10.73
C LYS A 166 5.04 18.83 -11.67
N TRP A 167 4.04 18.14 -11.12
CA TRP A 167 2.88 17.72 -11.88
C TRP A 167 2.04 18.90 -12.34
N LYS A 168 1.81 19.89 -11.46
CA LYS A 168 1.08 21.13 -11.76
C LYS A 168 1.78 21.91 -12.88
N ALA A 169 3.07 22.19 -12.73
CA ALA A 169 3.88 22.91 -13.72
C ALA A 169 3.84 22.25 -15.11
N LYS A 170 3.79 20.91 -15.16
CA LYS A 170 3.71 20.18 -16.43
C LYS A 170 2.29 20.15 -17.05
N ASN A 171 1.25 20.08 -16.23
CA ASN A 171 -0.10 19.71 -16.69
C ASN A 171 -1.14 20.84 -16.62
N LEU A 172 -0.79 21.95 -15.98
CA LEU A 172 -1.68 23.08 -15.75
C LEU A 172 -1.07 24.31 -16.40
N LYS A 173 -1.84 24.94 -17.28
CA LYS A 173 -1.41 26.15 -18.01
C LYS A 173 -1.54 27.44 -17.19
N LYS A 174 -2.26 27.38 -16.07
CA LYS A 174 -2.55 28.49 -15.17
C LYS A 174 -2.59 27.95 -13.75
N ASP A 175 -2.28 28.81 -12.78
CA ASP A 175 -2.54 28.51 -11.39
C ASP A 175 -4.03 28.26 -11.19
N ILE A 176 -4.34 27.05 -10.72
CA ILE A 176 -5.70 26.68 -10.32
C ILE A 176 -5.76 26.68 -8.81
N ASP A 177 -6.89 27.14 -8.29
CA ASP A 177 -7.15 27.14 -6.86
C ASP A 177 -7.08 25.72 -6.25
N ASN A 178 -6.84 25.67 -4.94
CA ASN A 178 -6.80 24.42 -4.19
C ASN A 178 -8.12 23.63 -4.26
N THR A 179 -9.25 24.28 -4.53
CA THR A 179 -10.56 23.61 -4.67
C THR A 179 -10.61 22.75 -5.94
N ARG A 180 -10.08 23.23 -7.06
CA ARG A 180 -9.96 22.48 -8.32
C ARG A 180 -8.98 21.33 -8.20
N ILE A 181 -7.85 21.54 -7.51
CA ILE A 181 -6.91 20.47 -7.20
C ILE A 181 -7.60 19.41 -6.33
N LYS A 182 -8.30 19.81 -5.28
CA LYS A 182 -9.05 18.88 -4.42
C LYS A 182 -10.04 18.03 -5.21
N LYS A 183 -10.78 18.64 -6.16
CA LYS A 183 -11.67 17.90 -7.07
C LYS A 183 -10.94 16.86 -7.92
N LEU A 184 -9.76 17.19 -8.44
CA LEU A 184 -8.92 16.22 -9.17
C LEU A 184 -8.48 15.06 -8.25
N PHE A 185 -8.08 15.34 -7.01
CA PHE A 185 -7.74 14.30 -6.04
C PHE A 185 -8.93 13.43 -5.64
N ILE A 186 -10.13 14.01 -5.52
CA ILE A 186 -11.35 13.23 -5.28
C ILE A 186 -11.57 12.25 -6.43
N ILE A 187 -11.56 12.73 -7.68
CA ILE A 187 -11.73 11.89 -8.88
C ILE A 187 -10.61 10.84 -8.96
N ALA A 188 -9.35 11.23 -8.74
CA ALA A 188 -8.21 10.34 -8.76
C ALA A 188 -8.33 9.23 -7.70
N SER A 189 -8.81 9.55 -6.49
CA SER A 189 -8.98 8.56 -5.41
C SER A 189 -10.11 7.56 -5.69
N ILE A 190 -11.18 8.00 -6.37
CA ILE A 190 -12.24 7.11 -6.86
C ILE A 190 -11.66 6.18 -7.94
N ILE A 191 -11.00 6.74 -8.96
CA ILE A 191 -10.35 5.96 -10.03
C ILE A 191 -9.37 4.95 -9.43
N GLN A 192 -8.55 5.36 -8.46
CA GLN A 192 -7.54 4.51 -7.84
C GLN A 192 -8.14 3.29 -7.14
N LYS A 193 -9.35 3.42 -6.56
CA LYS A 193 -10.06 2.34 -5.87
C LYS A 193 -10.93 1.47 -6.80
N GLU A 194 -11.41 2.03 -7.91
CA GLU A 194 -12.24 1.31 -8.89
C GLU A 194 -11.41 0.57 -9.96
N SER A 195 -10.17 0.99 -10.21
CA SER A 195 -9.36 0.45 -11.30
C SER A 195 -8.60 -0.82 -10.90
N ASN A 196 -8.73 -1.88 -11.69
CA ASN A 196 -7.90 -3.08 -11.55
C ASN A 196 -6.60 -3.00 -12.34
N SER A 197 -6.48 -2.05 -13.28
CA SER A 197 -5.25 -1.81 -14.01
C SER A 197 -5.03 -0.34 -14.35
N LYS A 198 -3.77 0.02 -14.59
CA LYS A 198 -3.38 1.38 -15.03
C LYS A 198 -3.98 1.74 -16.40
N LYS A 199 -4.31 0.75 -17.24
CA LYS A 199 -4.89 0.97 -18.58
C LYS A 199 -6.36 1.39 -18.50
N GLU A 200 -7.08 0.96 -17.46
CA GLU A 200 -8.50 1.27 -17.29
C GLU A 200 -8.73 2.65 -16.66
N MET A 201 -7.74 3.20 -15.95
CA MET A 201 -7.88 4.47 -15.22
C MET A 201 -8.46 5.62 -16.07
N PRO A 202 -7.99 5.89 -17.32
CA PRO A 202 -8.56 6.95 -18.15
C PRO A 202 -10.00 6.64 -18.61
N ILE A 203 -10.35 5.36 -18.78
CA ILE A 203 -11.69 4.93 -19.19
C ILE A 203 -12.68 5.10 -18.03
N ILE A 204 -12.30 4.68 -16.82
CA ILE A 204 -13.10 4.90 -15.60
C ILE A 204 -13.25 6.41 -15.34
N SER A 205 -12.19 7.19 -15.54
CA SER A 205 -12.26 8.66 -15.49
C SER A 205 -13.34 9.20 -16.45
N SER A 206 -13.37 8.69 -17.70
CA SER A 206 -14.39 9.09 -18.67
C SER A 206 -15.82 8.80 -18.20
N VAL A 207 -16.05 7.66 -17.53
CA VAL A 207 -17.36 7.32 -16.96
C VAL A 207 -17.76 8.31 -15.86
N ILE A 208 -16.83 8.67 -14.96
CA ILE A 208 -17.08 9.65 -13.89
C ILE A 208 -17.51 10.99 -14.52
N TYR A 209 -16.72 11.52 -15.45
CA TYR A 209 -17.04 12.80 -16.10
C TYR A 209 -18.33 12.75 -16.91
N ASN A 210 -18.59 11.67 -17.65
CA ASN A 210 -19.83 11.52 -18.42
C ASN A 210 -21.06 11.49 -17.51
N ARG A 211 -21.00 10.79 -16.38
CA ARG A 211 -22.06 10.78 -15.38
C ARG A 211 -22.28 12.16 -14.74
N LEU A 212 -21.20 12.83 -14.35
CA LEU A 212 -21.28 14.19 -13.80
C LEU A 212 -21.91 15.17 -14.80
N LYS A 213 -21.50 15.14 -16.07
CA LYS A 213 -22.05 15.98 -17.15
C LYS A 213 -23.54 15.72 -17.38
N LYS A 214 -24.00 14.49 -17.19
CA LYS A 214 -25.42 14.10 -17.30
C LYS A 214 -26.21 14.26 -15.99
N ASN A 215 -25.63 14.87 -14.96
CA ASN A 215 -26.24 14.99 -13.64
C ASN A 215 -26.72 13.63 -13.06
N MET A 216 -25.97 12.56 -13.38
CA MET A 216 -26.19 11.20 -12.88
C MET A 216 -25.43 10.99 -11.57
N LYS A 217 -25.98 10.15 -10.69
CA LYS A 217 -25.28 9.66 -9.50
C LYS A 217 -24.09 8.79 -9.90
N LEU A 218 -22.98 8.86 -9.17
CA LEU A 218 -21.79 8.07 -9.52
C LEU A 218 -22.00 6.57 -9.26
N GLN A 219 -22.67 6.20 -8.16
CA GLN A 219 -22.97 4.81 -7.79
C GLN A 219 -21.70 3.95 -7.77
N MET A 220 -20.68 4.41 -7.06
CA MET A 220 -19.37 3.76 -6.99
C MET A 220 -19.12 3.24 -5.57
N ASP A 221 -18.95 1.93 -5.43
CA ASP A 221 -18.74 1.25 -4.14
C ASP A 221 -17.50 1.81 -3.43
N ALA A 222 -16.47 2.22 -4.18
CA ALA A 222 -15.28 2.85 -3.63
C ALA A 222 -15.59 4.04 -2.70
N THR A 223 -16.63 4.82 -3.02
CA THR A 223 -17.02 6.01 -2.25
C THR A 223 -17.57 5.65 -0.88
N LEU A 224 -18.26 4.52 -0.75
CA LEU A 224 -18.66 3.97 0.54
C LEU A 224 -17.49 3.27 1.25
N ASN A 225 -16.50 2.76 0.51
CA ASN A 225 -15.34 2.09 1.08
C ASN A 225 -14.28 3.07 1.63
N TYR A 226 -14.66 3.90 2.61
CA TYR A 226 -13.83 4.94 3.25
C TYR A 226 -14.04 5.02 4.77
N GLY A 227 -13.06 5.58 5.49
CA GLY A 227 -13.04 5.69 6.95
C GLY A 227 -13.14 4.33 7.65
N LYS A 228 -14.01 4.24 8.67
CA LYS A 228 -14.28 3.01 9.43
C LYS A 228 -14.72 1.80 8.59
N TYR A 229 -15.14 2.04 7.35
CA TYR A 229 -15.58 0.99 6.43
C TYR A 229 -14.54 0.67 5.35
N SER A 230 -13.31 1.15 5.49
CA SER A 230 -12.22 0.86 4.58
C SER A 230 -11.91 -0.65 4.56
N ASN A 231 -11.89 -1.25 3.37
CA ASN A 231 -11.80 -2.68 3.07
C ASN A 231 -13.03 -3.52 3.47
N VAL A 232 -14.20 -2.89 3.67
CA VAL A 232 -15.45 -3.62 3.95
C VAL A 232 -16.28 -3.74 2.68
N ILE A 233 -16.79 -4.94 2.40
CA ILE A 233 -17.69 -5.20 1.28
C ILE A 233 -18.93 -4.29 1.38
N VAL A 234 -19.27 -3.62 0.29
CA VAL A 234 -20.47 -2.80 0.21
C VAL A 234 -21.66 -3.71 -0.06
N THR A 235 -22.63 -3.75 0.87
CA THR A 235 -23.84 -4.56 0.75
C THR A 235 -25.04 -3.73 0.31
N PRO A 236 -26.08 -4.34 -0.29
CA PRO A 236 -27.32 -3.62 -0.61
C PRO A 236 -27.98 -2.95 0.61
N LYS A 237 -27.94 -3.62 1.78
CA LYS A 237 -28.39 -3.05 3.05
C LYS A 237 -27.61 -1.77 3.38
N ARG A 238 -26.29 -1.82 3.29
CA ARG A 238 -25.41 -0.69 3.54
C ARG A 238 -25.67 0.48 2.59
N ILE A 239 -25.83 0.23 1.29
CA ILE A 239 -26.18 1.27 0.31
C ILE A 239 -27.49 1.97 0.70
N ARG A 240 -28.49 1.23 1.17
CA ARG A 240 -29.80 1.77 1.60
C ARG A 240 -29.74 2.52 2.92
N GLU A 241 -28.92 2.10 3.87
CA GLU A 241 -28.90 2.66 5.23
C GLU A 241 -27.89 3.80 5.40
N ASP A 242 -26.77 3.79 4.68
CA ASP A 242 -25.72 4.80 4.83
C ASP A 242 -26.23 6.20 4.42
N LYS A 243 -26.26 7.13 5.37
CA LYS A 243 -26.71 8.53 5.18
C LYS A 243 -25.54 9.53 5.00
N SER A 244 -24.31 9.03 4.89
CA SER A 244 -23.14 9.89 4.74
C SER A 244 -23.13 10.59 3.37
N LYS A 245 -22.48 11.76 3.30
CA LYS A 245 -22.24 12.49 2.05
C LYS A 245 -21.32 11.73 1.07
N TYR A 246 -20.71 10.64 1.51
CA TYR A 246 -19.93 9.73 0.67
C TYR A 246 -20.79 8.73 -0.11
N ASN A 247 -22.08 8.56 0.25
CA ASN A 247 -22.97 7.63 -0.45
C ASN A 247 -23.39 8.18 -1.82
N THR A 248 -22.58 7.90 -2.85
CA THR A 248 -22.86 8.32 -4.23
C THR A 248 -23.97 7.51 -4.92
N TYR A 249 -24.64 6.60 -4.22
CA TYR A 249 -25.92 6.01 -4.67
C TYR A 249 -27.12 6.87 -4.27
N LYS A 250 -26.96 7.70 -3.24
CA LYS A 250 -28.00 8.62 -2.74
C LYS A 250 -27.79 10.04 -3.22
N HIS A 251 -26.56 10.53 -3.15
CA HIS A 251 -26.21 11.92 -3.48
C HIS A 251 -25.59 12.01 -4.87
N LYS A 252 -25.95 13.07 -5.62
CA LYS A 252 -25.34 13.41 -6.91
C LYS A 252 -24.02 14.16 -6.69
N GLY A 253 -23.16 14.15 -7.70
CA GLY A 253 -21.87 14.84 -7.66
C GLY A 253 -20.74 14.01 -7.05
N LEU A 254 -19.66 14.69 -6.70
CA LEU A 254 -18.48 14.10 -6.05
C LEU A 254 -18.70 13.99 -4.53
N PRO A 255 -18.08 13.00 -3.84
CA PRO A 255 -18.02 12.97 -2.39
C PRO A 255 -17.24 14.19 -1.84
N PRO A 256 -17.35 14.50 -0.53
CA PRO A 256 -16.81 15.74 0.03
C PRO A 256 -15.27 15.80 0.10
N ALA A 257 -14.59 14.66 0.12
CA ALA A 257 -13.13 14.57 0.20
C ALA A 257 -12.61 13.30 -0.51
N PRO A 258 -11.31 13.25 -0.84
CA PRO A 258 -10.67 12.08 -1.41
C PRO A 258 -10.81 10.85 -0.50
N LEU A 259 -10.63 9.67 -1.08
CA LEU A 259 -10.86 8.38 -0.42
C LEU A 259 -9.59 7.70 0.09
N GLY A 260 -8.41 8.28 -0.15
CA GLY A 260 -7.10 7.71 0.19
C GLY A 260 -6.02 8.10 -0.82
N SER A 261 -4.78 7.74 -0.50
CA SER A 261 -3.58 8.04 -1.28
C SER A 261 -3.69 7.62 -2.73
N VAL A 262 -3.26 8.49 -3.63
CA VAL A 262 -3.34 8.27 -5.08
C VAL A 262 -1.98 8.08 -5.69
N THR A 263 -1.91 7.33 -6.79
CA THR A 263 -0.72 7.32 -7.64
C THR A 263 -0.72 8.52 -8.58
N LYS A 264 0.46 8.94 -9.06
CA LYS A 264 0.56 9.93 -10.14
C LYS A 264 -0.28 9.54 -11.37
N LYS A 265 -0.36 8.25 -11.70
CA LYS A 265 -1.14 7.76 -12.86
C LYS A 265 -2.65 7.96 -12.67
N ALA A 266 -3.16 7.77 -11.45
CA ALA A 266 -4.57 8.06 -11.16
C ALA A 266 -4.86 9.56 -11.25
N LEU A 267 -3.93 10.41 -10.79
CA LEU A 267 -4.04 11.87 -10.95
C LEU A 267 -3.96 12.30 -12.42
N ASP A 268 -3.05 11.71 -13.21
CA ASP A 268 -2.97 11.92 -14.66
C ASP A 268 -4.31 11.55 -15.34
N ALA A 269 -4.89 10.39 -15.00
CA ALA A 269 -6.17 9.94 -15.55
C ALA A 269 -7.35 10.82 -15.14
N ALA A 270 -7.36 11.35 -13.90
CA ALA A 270 -8.37 12.30 -13.44
C ALA A 270 -8.33 13.61 -14.24
N ARG A 271 -7.14 14.04 -14.68
CA ARG A 271 -6.96 15.25 -15.50
C ARG A 271 -7.23 15.02 -16.98
N TYR A 272 -6.88 13.83 -17.48
CA TYR A 272 -6.97 13.44 -18.90
C TYR A 272 -7.81 12.16 -19.06
N PRO A 273 -9.14 12.28 -18.98
CA PRO A 273 -10.02 11.14 -19.26
C PRO A 273 -9.90 10.69 -20.71
N ALA A 274 -10.17 9.40 -20.96
CA ALA A 274 -10.37 8.90 -22.31
C ALA A 274 -11.62 9.55 -22.93
N SER A 275 -11.62 9.77 -24.25
CA SER A 275 -12.80 10.26 -24.96
C SER A 275 -13.72 9.08 -25.28
N THR A 276 -14.73 8.85 -24.45
CA THR A 276 -15.72 7.78 -24.66
C THR A 276 -17.13 8.25 -24.29
N LYS A 277 -18.14 7.50 -24.71
CA LYS A 277 -19.55 7.70 -24.29
C LYS A 277 -19.97 6.80 -23.12
N TYR A 278 -19.04 6.08 -22.50
CA TYR A 278 -19.37 5.08 -21.50
C TYR A 278 -20.00 5.71 -20.25
N LEU A 279 -21.02 5.02 -19.72
CA LEU A 279 -21.75 5.39 -18.51
C LEU A 279 -21.76 4.27 -17.48
N PHE A 280 -21.48 3.03 -17.88
CA PHE A 280 -21.53 1.86 -17.01
C PHE A 280 -20.30 1.00 -17.23
N PHE A 281 -19.84 0.37 -16.17
CA PHE A 281 -18.84 -0.68 -16.24
C PHE A 281 -19.13 -1.75 -15.21
N MET A 282 -18.65 -2.96 -15.46
CA MET A 282 -18.69 -4.05 -14.49
C MET A 282 -17.48 -4.96 -14.67
N LEU A 283 -17.09 -5.61 -13.58
CA LEU A 283 -15.98 -6.54 -13.56
C LEU A 283 -16.30 -7.78 -14.40
N LYS A 284 -15.38 -8.16 -15.27
CA LYS A 284 -15.38 -9.43 -16.00
C LYS A 284 -14.69 -10.52 -15.16
N PRO A 285 -14.91 -11.81 -15.48
CA PRO A 285 -14.25 -12.92 -14.79
C PRO A 285 -12.72 -12.90 -14.87
N ASP A 286 -12.16 -12.30 -15.92
CA ASP A 286 -10.71 -12.14 -16.12
C ASP A 286 -10.08 -11.02 -15.27
N GLY A 287 -10.88 -10.30 -14.47
CA GLY A 287 -10.43 -9.20 -13.62
C GLY A 287 -10.39 -7.83 -14.29
N SER A 288 -10.65 -7.73 -15.59
CA SER A 288 -10.79 -6.44 -16.29
C SER A 288 -12.24 -5.98 -16.37
N HIS A 289 -12.49 -4.75 -16.78
CA HIS A 289 -13.84 -4.19 -16.87
C HIS A 289 -14.40 -4.26 -18.29
N VAL A 290 -15.69 -4.57 -18.40
CA VAL A 290 -16.48 -4.31 -19.61
C VAL A 290 -17.19 -2.97 -19.45
N PHE A 291 -17.08 -2.11 -20.46
CA PHE A 291 -17.67 -0.77 -20.46
C PHE A 291 -18.86 -0.71 -21.43
N SER A 292 -19.85 0.11 -21.08
CA SER A 292 -21.06 0.30 -21.89
C SER A 292 -21.60 1.72 -21.75
N ASP A 293 -22.17 2.24 -22.83
CA ASP A 293 -22.75 3.58 -22.96
C ASP A 293 -24.26 3.58 -22.64
N THR A 294 -24.95 2.45 -22.76
CA THR A 294 -26.38 2.30 -22.48
C THR A 294 -26.67 1.33 -21.35
N TYR A 295 -27.77 1.58 -20.66
CA TYR A 295 -28.23 0.70 -19.58
C TYR A 295 -28.65 -0.69 -20.09
N LYS A 296 -29.26 -0.77 -21.28
CA LYS A 296 -29.63 -2.04 -21.91
C LYS A 296 -28.41 -2.95 -22.11
N LYS A 297 -27.33 -2.43 -22.70
CA LYS A 297 -26.08 -3.18 -22.89
C LYS A 297 -25.43 -3.57 -21.55
N HIS A 298 -25.54 -2.71 -20.54
CA HIS A 298 -25.09 -3.05 -19.20
C HIS A 298 -25.87 -4.23 -18.58
N LEU A 299 -27.19 -4.26 -18.73
CA LEU A 299 -28.03 -5.37 -18.27
C LEU A 299 -27.73 -6.68 -19.01
N GLU A 300 -27.46 -6.60 -20.31
CA GLU A 300 -27.02 -7.76 -21.10
C GLU A 300 -25.68 -8.32 -20.57
N ASN A 301 -24.71 -7.45 -20.30
CA ASN A 301 -23.44 -7.84 -19.68
C ASN A 301 -23.65 -8.50 -18.30
N ILE A 302 -24.56 -7.97 -17.48
CA ILE A 302 -24.91 -8.56 -16.18
C ILE A 302 -25.51 -9.96 -16.36
N LYS A 303 -26.42 -10.14 -17.33
CA LYS A 303 -27.03 -11.44 -17.65
C LYS A 303 -25.96 -12.46 -18.05
N LEU A 304 -25.07 -12.08 -18.96
CA LEU A 304 -23.95 -12.94 -19.41
C LEU A 304 -23.04 -13.32 -18.24
N PHE A 305 -22.70 -12.36 -17.37
CA PHE A 305 -21.89 -12.63 -16.18
C PHE A 305 -22.59 -13.60 -15.21
N ARG A 306 -23.89 -13.45 -14.96
CA ARG A 306 -24.66 -14.37 -14.11
C ARG A 306 -24.68 -15.79 -14.67
N LEU A 307 -24.86 -15.95 -15.98
CA LEU A 307 -24.81 -17.25 -16.65
C LEU A 307 -23.42 -17.89 -16.51
N TYR A 308 -22.36 -17.11 -16.70
CA TYR A 308 -20.98 -17.57 -16.46
C TYR A 308 -20.78 -18.05 -15.02
N GLN A 309 -21.24 -17.30 -14.02
CA GLN A 309 -21.12 -17.68 -12.60
C GLN A 309 -21.87 -18.98 -12.29
N GLN A 310 -23.08 -19.18 -12.86
CA GLN A 310 -23.84 -20.42 -12.70
C GLN A 310 -23.12 -21.61 -13.32
N LYS A 311 -22.56 -21.46 -14.53
CA LYS A 311 -21.77 -22.50 -15.20
C LYS A 311 -20.55 -22.88 -14.36
N LYS A 312 -19.79 -21.90 -13.88
CA LYS A 312 -18.61 -22.13 -13.02
C LYS A 312 -18.95 -22.82 -11.70
N LYS A 313 -20.10 -22.48 -11.10
CA LYS A 313 -20.59 -23.16 -9.89
C LYS A 313 -20.86 -24.65 -10.16
N LYS A 314 -21.56 -24.96 -11.25
CA LYS A 314 -21.83 -26.34 -11.68
C LYS A 314 -20.53 -27.12 -11.96
N GLU A 315 -19.60 -26.55 -12.73
CA GLU A 315 -18.28 -27.14 -13.00
C GLU A 315 -17.52 -27.45 -11.70
N LYS A 316 -17.56 -26.54 -10.71
CA LYS A 316 -16.88 -26.72 -9.42
C LYS A 316 -17.54 -27.82 -8.57
N GLU A 317 -18.88 -27.91 -8.60
CA GLU A 317 -19.64 -28.94 -7.92
C GLU A 317 -19.37 -30.33 -8.53
N GLU A 318 -19.33 -30.41 -9.86
CA GLU A 318 -18.98 -31.63 -10.61
C GLU A 318 -17.55 -32.07 -10.33
N GLN A 319 -16.57 -31.17 -10.39
CA GLN A 319 -15.18 -31.47 -10.02
C GLN A 319 -15.07 -31.97 -8.58
N LYS A 320 -15.84 -31.41 -7.65
CA LYS A 320 -15.85 -31.86 -6.25
C LYS A 320 -16.47 -33.26 -6.12
N ARG A 321 -17.52 -33.57 -6.89
CA ARG A 321 -18.14 -34.90 -6.96
C ARG A 321 -17.16 -35.93 -7.52
N LEU A 322 -16.57 -35.67 -8.68
CA LEU A 322 -15.58 -36.54 -9.33
C LEU A 322 -14.39 -36.82 -8.41
N LYS A 323 -13.85 -35.80 -7.72
CA LYS A 323 -12.77 -35.99 -6.73
C LYS A 323 -13.19 -36.91 -5.58
N LYS A 324 -14.44 -36.84 -5.12
CA LYS A 324 -14.97 -37.72 -4.06
C LYS A 324 -15.16 -39.16 -4.55
N GLU A 325 -15.63 -39.33 -5.78
CA GLU A 325 -15.80 -40.65 -6.42
C GLU A 325 -14.44 -41.32 -6.65
N ILE A 326 -13.44 -40.60 -7.19
CA ILE A 326 -12.07 -41.09 -7.35
C ILE A 326 -11.46 -41.49 -6.00
N LYS A 327 -11.65 -40.68 -4.96
CA LYS A 327 -11.16 -41.02 -3.61
C LYS A 327 -11.79 -42.33 -3.10
N LYS A 328 -13.10 -42.50 -3.26
CA LYS A 328 -13.80 -43.73 -2.88
C LYS A 328 -13.32 -44.95 -3.69
N SER A 329 -13.10 -44.81 -4.99
CA SER A 329 -12.57 -45.88 -5.85
C SER A 329 -11.20 -46.34 -5.36
N LYS A 330 -10.29 -45.39 -5.11
CA LYS A 330 -8.94 -45.70 -4.59
C LYS A 330 -8.97 -46.36 -3.21
N GLU A 331 -9.90 -45.96 -2.34
CA GLU A 331 -10.08 -46.61 -1.03
C GLU A 331 -10.65 -48.03 -1.17
N ALA A 332 -11.55 -48.26 -2.12
CA ALA A 332 -12.10 -49.58 -2.41
C ALA A 332 -11.05 -50.51 -3.03
N GLU A 333 -10.25 -50.02 -3.98
CA GLU A 333 -9.12 -50.73 -4.59
C GLU A 333 -8.11 -51.18 -3.53
N LYS A 334 -7.68 -50.27 -2.64
CA LYS A 334 -6.77 -50.62 -1.52
C LYS A 334 -7.35 -51.68 -0.59
N LYS A 335 -8.65 -51.62 -0.28
CA LYS A 335 -9.31 -52.65 0.54
C LYS A 335 -9.36 -54.00 -0.17
N LEU A 336 -9.57 -53.99 -1.49
CA LEU A 336 -9.59 -55.20 -2.31
C LEU A 336 -8.20 -55.83 -2.41
N GLU A 337 -7.15 -55.03 -2.61
CA GLU A 337 -5.74 -55.47 -2.59
C GLU A 337 -5.40 -56.11 -1.25
N LYS A 338 -5.68 -55.42 -0.14
CA LYS A 338 -5.43 -55.96 1.20
C LYS A 338 -6.17 -57.29 1.45
N LYS A 339 -7.43 -57.38 1.03
CA LYS A 339 -8.20 -58.63 1.15
C LYS A 339 -7.60 -59.78 0.33
N LYS A 340 -7.05 -59.49 -0.86
CA LYS A 340 -6.34 -60.50 -1.68
C LYS A 340 -5.04 -60.95 -1.02
N GLU A 341 -4.29 -60.02 -0.43
CA GLU A 341 -3.07 -60.33 0.33
C GLU A 341 -3.37 -61.22 1.53
N ASP A 342 -4.39 -60.86 2.33
CA ASP A 342 -4.84 -61.63 3.50
C ASP A 342 -5.27 -63.06 3.10
N GLN A 343 -6.05 -63.20 2.02
CA GLN A 343 -6.48 -64.51 1.49
C GLN A 343 -5.31 -65.35 1.00
N ASN A 344 -4.32 -64.75 0.33
CA ASN A 344 -3.14 -65.45 -0.17
C ASN A 344 -2.27 -65.93 1.01
N PHE A 345 -2.11 -65.10 2.04
CA PHE A 345 -1.39 -65.48 3.26
C PHE A 345 -2.06 -66.66 3.99
N GLU A 346 -3.39 -66.65 4.10
CA GLU A 346 -4.15 -67.74 4.72
C GLU A 346 -4.08 -69.05 3.92
N MET A 347 -4.09 -68.96 2.58
CA MET A 347 -3.89 -70.11 1.70
C MET A 347 -2.48 -70.72 1.87
N LEU A 348 -1.44 -69.88 1.90
CA LEU A 348 -0.06 -70.32 2.12
C LEU A 348 0.11 -70.99 3.49
N LYS A 349 -0.54 -70.46 4.53
CA LYS A 349 -0.53 -71.07 5.86
C LYS A 349 -1.17 -72.46 5.85
N LYS A 350 -2.36 -72.61 5.24
CA LYS A 350 -3.02 -73.93 5.10
C LYS A 350 -2.14 -74.94 4.33
N LEU A 351 -1.46 -74.50 3.26
CA LEU A 351 -0.54 -75.38 2.52
C LEU A 351 0.65 -75.83 3.37
N LYS A 352 1.17 -74.95 4.22
CA LYS A 352 2.25 -75.27 5.16
C LYS A 352 1.79 -76.28 6.23
N ASP A 353 0.64 -76.05 6.84
CA ASP A 353 0.04 -76.94 7.84
C ASP A 353 -0.23 -78.34 7.24
N ILE A 354 -0.71 -78.42 5.99
CA ILE A 354 -0.90 -79.68 5.25
C ILE A 354 0.44 -80.40 5.04
N ASN A 355 1.49 -79.69 4.64
CA ASN A 355 2.81 -80.31 4.44
C ASN A 355 3.42 -80.83 5.75
N GLU A 356 3.31 -80.08 6.84
CA GLU A 356 3.79 -80.50 8.17
C GLU A 356 3.03 -81.74 8.68
N SER A 357 1.71 -81.80 8.46
CA SER A 357 0.91 -83.00 8.78
C SER A 357 1.28 -84.21 7.91
N ASN A 358 1.59 -84.02 6.62
CA ASN A 358 2.07 -85.07 5.73
C ASN A 358 3.48 -85.58 6.10
N GLU A 359 4.35 -84.71 6.60
CA GLU A 359 5.68 -85.08 7.11
C GLU A 359 5.60 -85.89 8.41
N SER A 360 4.70 -85.52 9.34
CA SER A 360 4.45 -86.30 10.57
C SER A 360 3.84 -87.70 10.29
N ASN A 361 3.03 -87.84 9.23
CA ASN A 361 2.50 -89.14 8.80
C ASN A 361 3.57 -90.00 8.10
N LYS A 362 4.53 -89.37 7.40
CA LYS A 362 5.73 -90.05 6.84
C LYS A 362 6.74 -90.47 7.92
N SER A 363 6.86 -89.75 9.03
CA SER A 363 7.74 -90.16 10.15
C SER A 363 7.14 -91.32 10.95
N ASN A 364 5.82 -91.35 11.14
CA ASN A 364 5.12 -92.46 11.80
C ASN A 364 5.11 -93.76 10.97
N THR A 365 5.10 -93.69 9.64
CA THR A 365 5.21 -94.87 8.76
C THR A 365 6.65 -95.39 8.64
N LYS A 366 7.66 -94.53 8.83
CA LYS A 366 9.07 -94.99 8.92
C LYS A 366 9.41 -95.64 10.26
N SER A 367 8.79 -95.21 11.37
CA SER A 367 9.04 -95.83 12.69
C SER A 367 8.39 -97.20 12.86
N THR A 368 7.39 -97.56 12.05
CA THR A 368 6.75 -98.89 12.08
C THR A 368 7.54 -99.94 11.28
N ASN A 369 8.35 -99.53 10.30
CA ASN A 369 9.14 -100.44 9.47
C ASN A 369 10.58 -100.69 9.95
N GLN A 370 11.01 -100.10 11.07
CA GLN A 370 12.29 -100.42 11.72
C GLN A 370 12.16 -101.34 12.95
N LYS A 371 10.96 -101.88 13.23
CA LYS A 371 10.73 -102.86 14.30
C LYS A 371 10.47 -104.29 13.80
N LYS A 372 10.70 -104.57 12.51
CA LYS A 372 10.66 -105.92 11.93
C LYS A 372 11.79 -106.06 10.92
N ILE A 373 12.94 -106.51 11.41
CA ILE A 373 13.84 -107.55 10.86
C ILE A 373 15.05 -107.60 11.80
#